data_AF-A0A3A8HU80-F1
#
_entry.id   AF-A0A3A8HU80-F1
#
_cell.length_a   1.000
_cell.length_b   1.000
_cell.length_c   1.000
_cell.angle_alpha   90.00
_cell.angle_beta   90.00
_cell.angle_gamma   90.00
#
_symmetry.space_group_name_H-M   'P 1'
#
loop_
_entity.id
_entity.type
_entity.pdbx_description
1 polymer ?
#
loop_
_entity_poly.entity_id
_entity_poly.type
_entity_poly.pdbx_seq_one_letter_code
_entity_poly.pdbx_strand_id
1 'polypeptide(L)'
;MKKMGEQELEGVRREALETEARWRGLAAKLAELGGEEMDAQLLVTFRSARDAGAVPPDAGFFLVAHILTAMADEAIAEDPRVRMRARELDAMERDYGLTGEGWPEGELPPEEWEALCVEYERACDEARAAFFRAYGEEEMSRLYLDQRVTFHHRFESGRRFFHGLPMLPTQLH
;
A
#
# COMPACT_ATOMS: atom_id res chain seq x y z
N MET A 1 -44.88 13.88 14.61
CA MET A 1 -43.70 14.40 13.88
C MET A 1 -43.76 15.93 13.95
N LYS A 2 -42.85 16.57 14.70
CA LYS A 2 -42.75 18.05 14.76
C LYS A 2 -42.14 18.53 13.44
N LYS A 3 -42.78 19.48 12.76
CA LYS A 3 -42.17 20.21 11.63
C LYS A 3 -41.02 21.05 12.19
N MET A 4 -39.80 20.87 11.69
CA MET A 4 -38.68 21.77 11.97
C MET A 4 -39.03 23.17 11.49
N GLY A 5 -38.66 24.19 12.27
CA GLY A 5 -38.89 25.59 11.92
C GLY A 5 -38.01 26.01 10.75
N GLU A 6 -38.45 26.98 9.93
CA GLU A 6 -37.69 27.49 8.77
C GLU A 6 -36.27 27.94 9.14
N GLN A 7 -36.06 28.48 10.35
CA GLN A 7 -34.74 28.85 10.86
C GLN A 7 -33.81 27.64 11.12
N GLU A 8 -34.34 26.51 11.56
CA GLU A 8 -33.56 25.27 11.75
C GLU A 8 -33.16 24.67 10.39
N LEU A 9 -34.05 24.74 9.40
CA LEU A 9 -33.77 24.29 8.03
C LEU A 9 -32.69 25.16 7.35
N GLU A 10 -32.70 26.47 7.61
CA GLU A 10 -31.70 27.40 7.09
C GLU A 10 -30.33 27.18 7.73
N GLY A 11 -30.30 26.86 9.04
CA GLY A 11 -29.08 26.47 9.75
C GLY A 11 -28.46 25.20 9.20
N VAL A 12 -29.25 24.14 9.02
CA VAL A 12 -28.79 22.86 8.44
C VAL A 12 -28.28 23.05 7.01
N ARG A 13 -28.95 23.87 6.20
CA ARG A 13 -28.51 24.17 4.83
C ARG A 13 -27.19 24.94 4.80
N ARG A 14 -26.99 25.87 5.72
CA ARG A 14 -25.73 26.62 5.84
C ARG A 14 -24.57 25.71 6.25
N GLU A 15 -24.79 24.86 7.24
CA GLU A 15 -23.79 23.87 7.69
C GLU A 15 -23.41 22.88 6.58
N ALA A 16 -24.39 22.44 5.78
CA ALA A 16 -24.14 21.59 4.62
C ALA A 16 -23.29 22.28 3.55
N LEU A 17 -23.56 23.55 3.26
CA LEU A 17 -22.80 24.35 2.30
C LEU A 17 -21.37 24.65 2.78
N GLU A 18 -21.18 24.93 4.07
CA GLU A 18 -19.87 25.12 4.68
C GLU A 18 -19.05 23.83 4.66
N THR A 19 -19.69 22.69 4.94
CA THR A 19 -19.09 21.37 4.83
C THR A 19 -18.69 21.07 3.38
N GLU A 20 -19.56 21.33 2.41
CA GLU A 20 -19.26 21.16 0.99
C GLU A 20 -18.10 22.05 0.52
N ALA A 21 -18.08 23.32 0.92
CA ALA A 21 -17.00 24.24 0.59
C ALA A 21 -15.66 23.78 1.17
N ARG A 22 -15.67 23.24 2.40
CA ARG A 22 -14.48 22.66 3.04
C ARG A 22 -13.97 21.44 2.27
N TRP A 23 -14.87 20.55 1.83
CA TRP A 23 -14.50 19.37 1.03
C TRP A 23 -13.96 19.74 -0.35
N ARG A 24 -14.57 20.72 -1.04
CA ARG A 24 -14.07 21.23 -2.32
C ARG A 24 -12.70 21.89 -2.17
N GLY A 25 -12.50 22.68 -1.12
CA GLY A 25 -11.21 23.30 -0.83
C GLY A 25 -10.12 22.28 -0.50
N LEU A 26 -10.47 21.19 0.19
CA LEU A 26 -9.55 20.08 0.42
C LEU A 26 -9.23 19.35 -0.88
N ALA A 27 -10.23 19.04 -1.71
CA ALA A 27 -10.03 18.38 -3.00
C ALA A 27 -9.14 19.19 -3.95
N ALA A 28 -9.31 20.51 -4.00
CA ALA A 28 -8.46 21.39 -4.81
C ALA A 28 -7.00 21.40 -4.31
N LYS A 29 -6.79 21.49 -2.99
CA LYS A 29 -5.45 21.41 -2.41
C LYS A 29 -4.78 20.06 -2.67
N LEU A 30 -5.54 18.98 -2.55
CA LEU A 30 -5.06 17.64 -2.84
C LEU A 30 -4.69 17.52 -4.33
N ALA A 31 -5.49 18.07 -5.25
CA ALA A 31 -5.19 18.04 -6.68
C ALA A 31 -3.92 18.83 -7.07
N GLU A 32 -3.43 19.73 -6.21
CA GLU A 32 -2.20 20.50 -6.41
C GLU A 32 -0.94 19.82 -5.85
N LEU A 33 -1.08 18.76 -5.05
CA LEU A 33 0.07 18.01 -4.52
C LEU A 33 0.69 17.10 -5.59
N GLY A 34 2.02 17.01 -5.59
CA GLY A 34 2.72 15.92 -6.30
C GLY A 34 2.43 14.56 -5.67
N GLY A 35 2.70 13.46 -6.38
CA GLY A 35 2.41 12.10 -5.90
C GLY A 35 2.97 11.80 -4.51
N GLU A 36 4.24 12.14 -4.26
CA GLU A 36 4.87 11.94 -2.95
C GLU A 36 4.24 12.77 -1.82
N GLU A 37 3.90 14.04 -2.07
CA GLU A 37 3.28 14.91 -1.06
C GLU A 37 1.84 14.50 -0.76
N MET A 38 1.11 14.02 -1.78
CA MET A 38 -0.20 13.43 -1.65
C MET A 38 -0.16 12.19 -0.75
N ASP A 39 0.76 11.27 -1.03
CA ASP A 39 0.87 10.01 -0.29
C ASP A 39 1.25 10.23 1.17
N ALA A 40 2.16 11.19 1.43
CA ALA A 40 2.48 11.60 2.80
C ALA A 40 1.26 12.16 3.54
N GLN A 41 0.44 12.99 2.89
CA GLN A 41 -0.76 13.56 3.49
C GLN A 41 -1.86 12.50 3.71
N LEU A 42 -2.01 11.55 2.79
CA LEU A 42 -2.90 10.40 2.92
C LEU A 42 -2.47 9.51 4.09
N LEU A 43 -1.19 9.22 4.21
CA LEU A 43 -0.64 8.44 5.31
C LEU A 43 -0.95 9.07 6.67
N VAL A 44 -0.73 10.38 6.84
CA VAL A 44 -1.10 11.10 8.08
C VAL A 44 -2.60 10.98 8.37
N THR A 45 -3.43 11.11 7.35
CA THR A 45 -4.89 11.04 7.47
C THR A 45 -5.34 9.63 7.89
N PHE A 46 -4.80 8.60 7.25
CA PHE A 46 -5.14 7.21 7.52
C PHE A 46 -4.68 6.74 8.90
N ARG A 47 -3.48 7.16 9.33
CA ARG A 47 -3.02 6.94 10.71
C ARG A 47 -3.96 7.58 11.72
N SER A 48 -4.33 8.83 11.49
CA SER A 48 -5.27 9.54 12.38
C SER A 48 -6.61 8.82 12.47
N ALA A 49 -7.15 8.33 11.35
CA ALA A 49 -8.41 7.57 11.33
C ALA A 49 -8.31 6.23 12.07
N ARG A 50 -7.20 5.49 11.89
CA ARG A 50 -6.92 4.24 12.59
C ARG A 50 -6.79 4.47 14.10
N ASP A 51 -5.96 5.42 14.50
CA ASP A 51 -5.58 5.66 15.89
C ASP A 51 -6.75 6.24 16.70
N ALA A 52 -7.63 7.01 16.04
CA ALA A 52 -8.88 7.47 16.64
C ALA A 52 -9.99 6.40 16.69
N GLY A 53 -9.77 5.22 16.07
CA GLY A 53 -10.78 4.16 15.99
C GLY A 53 -11.98 4.52 15.11
N ALA A 54 -11.82 5.43 14.15
CA ALA A 54 -12.90 5.86 13.25
C ALA A 54 -13.33 4.75 12.26
N VAL A 55 -12.52 3.71 12.12
CA VAL A 55 -12.76 2.52 11.31
C VAL A 55 -12.41 1.25 12.12
N PRO A 56 -12.93 0.07 11.74
CA PRO A 56 -12.52 -1.18 12.36
C PRO A 56 -11.00 -1.41 12.33
N PRO A 57 -10.41 -2.16 13.28
CA PRO A 57 -8.94 -2.31 13.38
C PRO A 57 -8.25 -2.78 12.10
N ASP A 58 -8.82 -3.77 11.41
CA ASP A 58 -8.26 -4.28 10.15
C ASP A 58 -8.43 -3.28 8.99
N ALA A 59 -9.52 -2.50 8.98
CA ALA A 59 -9.72 -1.44 7.99
C ALA A 59 -8.69 -0.32 8.16
N GLY A 60 -8.41 0.08 9.40
CA GLY A 60 -7.34 1.05 9.70
C GLY A 60 -5.96 0.51 9.36
N PHE A 61 -5.70 -0.78 9.62
CA PHE A 61 -4.47 -1.45 9.19
C PHE A 61 -4.32 -1.42 7.67
N PHE A 62 -5.36 -1.78 6.92
CA PHE A 62 -5.37 -1.77 5.46
C PHE A 62 -5.06 -0.39 4.88
N LEU A 63 -5.69 0.68 5.38
CA LEU A 63 -5.44 2.04 4.86
C LEU A 63 -3.97 2.43 4.94
N VAL A 64 -3.35 2.20 6.11
CA VAL A 64 -1.93 2.54 6.34
C VAL A 64 -1.01 1.59 5.55
N ALA A 65 -1.30 0.28 5.54
CA ALA A 65 -0.50 -0.70 4.81
C ALA A 65 -0.55 -0.47 3.30
N HIS A 66 -1.72 -0.10 2.75
CA HIS A 66 -1.89 0.14 1.33
C HIS A 66 -1.04 1.31 0.85
N ILE A 67 -1.13 2.46 1.52
CA ILE A 67 -0.36 3.64 1.14
C ILE A 67 1.14 3.43 1.34
N LEU A 68 1.55 2.81 2.45
CA LEU A 68 2.97 2.50 2.68
C LEU A 68 3.52 1.48 1.70
N THR A 69 2.70 0.54 1.22
CA THR A 69 3.14 -0.41 0.20
C THR A 69 3.37 0.30 -1.13
N ALA A 70 2.45 1.16 -1.55
CA ALA A 70 2.62 1.96 -2.77
C ALA A 70 3.88 2.84 -2.71
N MET A 71 4.06 3.58 -1.61
CA MET A 71 5.26 4.39 -1.39
C MET A 71 6.55 3.53 -1.34
N ALA A 72 6.48 2.35 -0.73
CA ALA A 72 7.61 1.44 -0.68
C ALA A 72 7.96 0.89 -2.08
N ASP A 73 6.98 0.55 -2.92
CA ASP A 73 7.21 0.00 -4.26
C ASP A 73 8.04 0.96 -5.12
N GLU A 74 7.83 2.26 -4.98
CA GLU A 74 8.64 3.29 -5.63
C GLU A 74 10.03 3.41 -4.99
N ALA A 75 10.13 3.34 -3.66
CA ALA A 75 11.38 3.55 -2.94
C ALA A 75 12.34 2.34 -2.97
N ILE A 76 11.84 1.11 -2.92
CA ILE A 76 12.69 -0.09 -2.81
C ILE A 76 13.50 -0.36 -4.08
N ALA A 77 13.06 0.17 -5.23
CA ALA A 77 13.83 0.10 -6.46
C ALA A 77 15.19 0.79 -6.33
N GLU A 78 15.32 1.75 -5.40
CA GLU A 78 16.59 2.41 -5.11
C GLU A 78 17.41 1.73 -3.98
N ASP A 79 16.86 0.72 -3.30
CA ASP A 79 17.58 0.00 -2.25
C ASP A 79 18.83 -0.69 -2.84
N PRO A 80 20.03 -0.50 -2.25
CA PRO A 80 21.26 -1.05 -2.81
C PRO A 80 21.26 -2.56 -2.99
N ARG A 81 20.61 -3.32 -2.09
CA ARG A 81 20.56 -4.78 -2.16
C ARG A 81 19.60 -5.22 -3.25
N VAL A 82 18.42 -4.60 -3.31
CA VAL A 82 17.42 -4.85 -4.37
C VAL A 82 18.03 -4.58 -5.74
N ARG A 83 18.68 -3.43 -5.92
CA ARG A 83 19.36 -3.05 -7.17
C ARG A 83 20.47 -4.00 -7.57
N MET A 84 21.26 -4.48 -6.60
CA MET A 84 22.33 -5.43 -6.85
C MET A 84 21.76 -6.74 -7.40
N ARG A 85 20.75 -7.30 -6.74
CA ARG A 85 20.11 -8.56 -7.15
C ARG A 85 19.36 -8.43 -8.48
N ALA A 86 18.66 -7.32 -8.71
CA ALA A 86 18.03 -7.04 -10.00
C ALA A 86 19.06 -7.05 -11.14
N ARG A 87 20.22 -6.43 -10.95
CA ARG A 87 21.30 -6.42 -11.96
C ARG A 87 21.91 -7.79 -12.21
N GLU A 88 22.01 -8.62 -11.17
CA GLU A 88 22.49 -10.01 -11.30
C GLU A 88 21.49 -10.83 -12.13
N LEU A 89 20.18 -10.67 -11.89
CA LEU A 89 19.13 -11.30 -12.69
C LEU A 89 19.19 -10.84 -14.15
N ASP A 90 19.23 -9.53 -14.38
CA ASP A 90 19.33 -8.95 -15.73
C ASP A 90 20.60 -9.41 -16.48
N ALA A 91 21.71 -9.64 -15.77
CA ALA A 91 22.94 -10.15 -16.36
C ALA A 91 22.77 -11.62 -16.78
N MET A 92 22.26 -12.45 -15.87
CA MET A 92 22.02 -13.86 -16.15
C MET A 92 21.03 -14.04 -17.30
N GLU A 93 19.89 -13.34 -17.28
CA GLU A 93 18.89 -13.41 -18.33
C GLU A 93 19.46 -13.02 -19.70
N ARG A 94 20.32 -12.00 -19.76
CA ARG A 94 21.03 -11.63 -21.00
C ARG A 94 22.02 -12.68 -21.47
N ASP A 95 22.73 -13.35 -20.56
CA ASP A 95 23.64 -14.46 -20.91
C ASP A 95 22.88 -15.65 -21.53
N TYR A 96 21.62 -15.84 -21.14
CA TYR A 96 20.70 -16.81 -21.74
C TYR A 96 19.92 -16.28 -22.96
N GLY A 97 20.16 -15.02 -23.38
CA GLY A 97 19.52 -14.42 -24.55
C GLY A 97 18.05 -13.99 -24.34
N LEU A 98 17.62 -13.86 -23.08
CA LEU A 98 16.28 -13.40 -22.71
C LEU A 98 16.16 -11.88 -22.80
N THR A 99 14.93 -11.39 -22.99
CA THR A 99 14.63 -9.96 -23.22
C THR A 99 14.06 -9.24 -21.98
N GLY A 100 14.22 -9.81 -20.79
CA GLY A 100 13.82 -9.17 -19.53
C GLY A 100 12.36 -9.38 -19.12
N GLU A 101 11.65 -10.34 -19.72
CA GLU A 101 10.30 -10.75 -19.28
C GLU A 101 10.34 -11.92 -18.28
N GLY A 102 11.52 -12.21 -17.72
CA GLY A 102 11.76 -13.40 -16.92
C GLY A 102 11.93 -14.66 -17.77
N TRP A 103 11.96 -15.81 -17.11
CA TRP A 103 12.09 -17.09 -17.79
C TRP A 103 10.80 -17.47 -18.53
N PRO A 104 10.85 -17.95 -19.79
CA PRO A 104 9.65 -18.30 -20.56
C PRO A 104 8.78 -19.36 -19.88
N GLU A 105 7.47 -19.14 -19.89
CA GLU A 105 6.50 -20.13 -19.40
C GLU A 105 6.63 -21.46 -20.17
N GLY A 106 6.81 -22.55 -19.43
CA GLY A 106 6.95 -23.90 -20.01
C GLY A 106 8.40 -24.36 -20.21
N GLU A 107 9.37 -23.48 -19.96
CA GLU A 107 10.78 -23.85 -19.86
C GLU A 107 11.20 -23.96 -18.40
N LEU A 108 12.13 -24.89 -18.12
CA LEU A 108 12.69 -25.04 -16.77
C LEU A 108 13.86 -24.05 -16.63
N PRO A 109 13.78 -23.07 -15.72
CA PRO A 109 14.90 -22.18 -15.45
C PRO A 109 16.09 -22.93 -14.83
N PRO A 110 17.32 -22.42 -15.00
CA PRO A 110 18.49 -22.87 -14.25
C PRO A 110 18.27 -22.70 -12.75
N GLU A 111 18.74 -23.65 -11.95
CA GLU A 111 18.66 -23.60 -10.48
C GLU A 111 19.27 -22.30 -9.90
N GLU A 112 20.34 -21.80 -10.53
CA GLU A 112 20.99 -20.54 -10.12
C GLU A 112 20.10 -19.32 -10.36
N TRP A 113 19.28 -19.33 -11.41
CA TRP A 113 18.31 -18.25 -11.68
C TRP A 113 17.19 -18.29 -10.64
N GLU A 114 16.63 -19.46 -10.36
CA GLU A 114 15.59 -19.62 -9.33
C GLU A 114 16.09 -19.19 -7.94
N ALA A 115 17.30 -19.61 -7.57
CA ALA A 115 17.93 -19.21 -6.31
C ALA A 115 18.09 -17.69 -6.23
N LEU A 116 18.50 -17.05 -7.34
CA LEU A 116 18.67 -15.60 -7.40
C LEU A 116 17.34 -14.85 -7.35
N CYS A 117 16.27 -15.38 -7.94
CA CYS A 117 14.91 -14.84 -7.79
C CYS A 117 14.48 -14.85 -6.33
N VAL A 118 14.70 -15.96 -5.62
CA VAL A 118 14.40 -16.04 -4.18
C VAL A 118 15.21 -15.03 -3.36
N GLU A 119 16.49 -14.83 -3.70
CA GLU A 119 17.32 -13.82 -3.04
C GLU A 119 16.86 -12.37 -3.34
N TYR A 120 16.41 -12.11 -4.57
CA TYR A 120 15.85 -10.83 -4.98
C TYR A 120 14.53 -10.54 -4.26
N GLU A 121 13.59 -11.49 -4.25
CA GLU A 121 12.32 -11.36 -3.52
C GLU A 121 12.55 -11.11 -2.04
N ARG A 122 13.48 -11.84 -1.43
CA ARG A 122 13.86 -11.62 -0.03
C ARG A 122 14.44 -10.22 0.19
N ALA A 123 15.29 -9.73 -0.71
CA ALA A 123 15.83 -8.37 -0.61
C ALA A 123 14.72 -7.32 -0.69
N CYS A 124 13.77 -7.49 -1.62
CA CYS A 124 12.58 -6.64 -1.73
C CYS A 124 11.75 -6.64 -0.45
N ASP A 125 11.57 -7.82 0.16
CA ASP A 125 10.80 -7.96 1.39
C ASP A 125 11.46 -7.31 2.60
N GLU A 126 12.76 -7.53 2.75
CA GLU A 126 13.57 -6.88 3.80
C GLU A 126 13.56 -5.36 3.64
N ALA A 127 13.67 -4.86 2.40
CA ALA A 127 13.62 -3.42 2.10
C ALA A 127 12.24 -2.83 2.41
N ARG A 128 11.14 -3.47 1.99
CA ARG A 128 9.77 -3.01 2.28
C ARG A 128 9.48 -3.03 3.79
N ALA A 129 9.92 -4.05 4.49
CA ALA A 129 9.79 -4.10 5.95
C ALA A 129 10.63 -3.03 6.66
N ALA A 130 11.83 -2.72 6.16
CA ALA A 130 12.65 -1.62 6.67
C ALA A 130 11.97 -0.26 6.41
N PHE A 131 11.34 -0.09 5.26
CA PHE A 131 10.55 1.10 4.93
C PHE A 131 9.40 1.30 5.93
N PHE A 132 8.64 0.25 6.25
CA PHE A 132 7.59 0.32 7.28
C PHE A 132 8.14 0.79 8.64
N ARG A 133 9.31 0.28 9.06
CA ARG A 133 9.97 0.75 10.31
C ARG A 133 10.41 2.20 10.22
N ALA A 134 10.96 2.64 9.09
CA ALA A 134 11.39 4.02 8.91
C ALA A 134 10.22 5.01 9.06
N TYR A 135 9.01 4.58 8.72
CA TYR A 135 7.79 5.35 8.93
C TYR A 135 7.16 5.16 10.33
N GLY A 136 7.73 4.33 11.21
CA GLY A 136 7.22 4.09 12.57
C GLY A 136 6.09 3.04 12.65
N GLU A 137 6.04 2.10 11.70
CA GLU A 137 5.11 0.96 11.74
C GLU A 137 5.84 -0.36 12.06
N GLU A 138 6.41 -0.46 13.26
CA GLU A 138 7.20 -1.62 13.70
C GLU A 138 6.37 -2.93 13.71
N GLU A 139 5.12 -2.86 14.17
CA GLU A 139 4.24 -4.02 14.15
C GLU A 139 3.99 -4.50 12.73
N MET A 140 3.75 -3.57 11.80
CA MET A 140 3.50 -3.86 10.39
C MET A 140 4.74 -4.49 9.74
N SER A 141 5.93 -3.95 10.03
CA SER A 141 7.21 -4.52 9.59
C SER A 141 7.38 -5.97 10.05
N ARG A 142 7.15 -6.22 11.35
CA ARG A 142 7.25 -7.56 11.95
C ARG A 142 6.23 -8.52 11.34
N LEU A 143 4.98 -8.08 11.15
CA LEU A 143 3.94 -8.88 10.49
C LEU A 143 4.33 -9.20 9.05
N TYR A 144 4.88 -8.24 8.32
CA TYR A 144 5.26 -8.42 6.92
C TYR A 144 6.37 -9.45 6.74
N LEU A 145 7.42 -9.44 7.59
CA LEU A 145 8.54 -10.40 7.50
C LEU A 145 8.24 -11.75 8.16
N ASP A 146 7.77 -11.72 9.41
CA ASP A 146 7.77 -12.92 10.26
C ASP A 146 6.41 -13.63 10.26
N GLN A 147 5.33 -12.91 9.91
CA GLN A 147 3.95 -13.41 10.03
C GLN A 147 3.13 -13.03 8.79
N ARG A 148 3.68 -13.30 7.62
CA ARG A 148 3.14 -12.92 6.31
C ARG A 148 1.65 -13.24 6.14
N VAL A 149 1.23 -14.42 6.56
CA VAL A 149 -0.17 -14.84 6.50
C VAL A 149 -1.07 -13.92 7.32
N THR A 150 -0.62 -13.51 8.51
CA THR A 150 -1.35 -12.57 9.37
C THR A 150 -1.39 -11.18 8.76
N PHE A 151 -0.29 -10.71 8.16
CA PHE A 151 -0.26 -9.44 7.43
C PHE A 151 -1.32 -9.43 6.33
N HIS A 152 -1.31 -10.44 5.45
CA HIS A 152 -2.27 -10.53 4.35
C HIS A 152 -3.70 -10.69 4.84
N HIS A 153 -3.94 -11.47 5.90
CA HIS A 153 -5.27 -11.61 6.47
C HIS A 153 -5.83 -10.26 6.94
N ARG A 154 -5.05 -9.49 7.71
CA ARG A 154 -5.48 -8.16 8.18
C ARG A 154 -5.68 -7.19 7.02
N PHE A 155 -4.75 -7.20 6.06
CA PHE A 155 -4.83 -6.39 4.85
C PHE A 155 -6.13 -6.69 4.08
N GLU A 156 -6.42 -7.95 3.80
CA GLU A 156 -7.61 -8.35 3.06
C GLU A 156 -8.90 -8.12 3.84
N SER A 157 -8.90 -8.43 5.14
CA SER A 157 -10.03 -8.14 6.04
C SER A 157 -10.38 -6.64 6.00
N GLY A 158 -9.38 -5.76 6.06
CA GLY A 158 -9.56 -4.33 5.95
C GLY A 158 -9.98 -3.85 4.55
N ARG A 159 -9.39 -4.40 3.49
CA ARG A 159 -9.77 -4.08 2.11
C ARG A 159 -11.24 -4.40 1.84
N ARG A 160 -11.74 -5.52 2.36
CA ARG A 160 -13.14 -5.95 2.20
C ARG A 160 -14.13 -4.97 2.82
N PHE A 161 -13.73 -4.27 3.89
CA PHE A 161 -14.57 -3.22 4.49
C PHE A 161 -14.86 -2.08 3.52
N PHE A 162 -13.89 -1.69 2.68
CA PHE A 162 -14.04 -0.58 1.73
C PHE A 162 -14.58 -1.01 0.36
N HIS A 163 -14.17 -2.19 -0.13
CA HIS A 163 -14.41 -2.60 -1.53
C HIS A 163 -15.26 -3.87 -1.70
N GLY A 164 -15.62 -4.55 -0.62
CA GLY A 164 -16.33 -5.83 -0.72
C GLY A 164 -15.40 -7.00 -1.05
N LEU A 165 -15.50 -7.63 -2.22
CA LEU A 165 -14.92 -8.98 -2.50
C LEU A 165 -13.36 -9.07 -2.46
N PRO A 166 -12.80 -10.26 -2.14
CA PRO A 166 -11.35 -10.55 -2.15
C PRO A 166 -10.67 -10.33 -3.52
N MET A 167 -9.47 -9.76 -3.54
CA MET A 167 -8.49 -9.94 -4.62
C MET A 167 -7.51 -10.97 -4.10
N LEU A 168 -7.77 -12.25 -4.35
CA LEU A 168 -6.71 -13.24 -4.22
C LEU A 168 -5.99 -13.32 -5.57
N PRO A 169 -4.65 -13.32 -5.62
CA PRO A 169 -3.95 -14.01 -6.68
C PRO A 169 -4.35 -15.48 -6.58
N THR A 170 -4.67 -16.10 -7.72
CA THR A 170 -5.20 -17.48 -7.79
C THR A 170 -4.20 -18.56 -7.36
N GLN A 171 -3.01 -18.22 -6.86
CA GLN A 171 -1.93 -19.17 -6.61
C GLN A 171 -1.09 -18.73 -5.40
N LEU A 172 -1.39 -19.32 -4.24
CA LEU A 172 -0.43 -19.52 -3.16
C LEU A 172 -0.44 -21.04 -2.92
N HIS A 173 0.45 -21.74 -3.61
CA HIS A 173 0.75 -23.16 -3.43
C HIS A 173 2.17 -23.32 -2.91
#